data_AF-A0A8T5HZW3-F1
#
_entry.id   AF-A0A8T5HZW3-F1
#
_cell.length_a   1.000
_cell.length_b   1.000
_cell.length_c   1.000
_cell.angle_alpha   90.00
_cell.angle_beta   90.00
_cell.angle_gamma   90.00
#
_symmetry.space_group_name_H-M   'P 1'
#
loop_
_entity.id
_entity.type
_entity.pdbx_description
1 polymer ?
#
loop_
_entity_poly.entity_id
_entity_poly.type
_entity_poly.pdbx_seq_one_letter_code
_entity_poly.pdbx_strand_id
1 'polypeptide(L)'
;ATSSSASGNMVAVEVVDATKLDSEVADATAQNLIVIGGPCVNTVAAELLGNPADCAEGFTPGKARVKLFENGDYVAMLVAGYSGADTRLAGKVIANTNKVTAAGGMEVEIEGTTTADAVVGAPSAVEVMEEVVDEVVETTE
;
A
#
# COMPACT_ATOMS: atom_id res chain seq x y z
N ALA A 1 18.99 -12.39 20.63
CA ALA A 1 17.92 -13.16 19.97
C ALA A 1 17.43 -14.21 20.97
N THR A 2 16.22 -14.05 21.48
CA THR A 2 15.60 -15.02 22.38
C THR A 2 14.62 -15.83 21.54
N SER A 3 15.04 -17.03 21.15
CA SER A 3 14.21 -18.01 20.47
C SER A 3 13.31 -18.71 21.48
N SER A 4 12.00 -18.51 21.37
CA SER A 4 11.00 -19.38 22.00
C SER A 4 10.97 -20.71 21.24
N SER A 5 11.28 -21.79 21.95
CA SER A 5 11.26 -23.16 21.43
C SER A 5 9.83 -23.65 21.20
N ALA A 6 9.32 -23.52 19.97
CA ALA A 6 8.17 -24.30 19.53
C ALA A 6 8.68 -25.65 19.01
N SER A 7 8.28 -26.75 19.67
CA SER A 7 8.58 -28.14 19.28
C SER A 7 7.76 -28.57 18.06
N GLY A 8 7.95 -27.88 16.93
CA GLY A 8 7.41 -28.23 15.63
C GLY A 8 8.55 -28.45 14.64
N ASN A 9 8.37 -29.41 13.72
CA ASN A 9 9.30 -29.57 12.60
C ASN A 9 9.13 -28.37 11.66
N MET A 10 9.93 -27.31 11.86
CA MET A 10 9.92 -26.15 10.98
C MET A 10 10.57 -26.54 9.64
N VAL A 11 9.74 -26.84 8.66
CA VAL A 11 10.19 -26.96 7.27
C VAL A 11 10.46 -25.54 6.78
N ALA A 12 11.69 -25.28 6.35
CA ALA A 12 12.03 -23.99 5.73
C ALA A 12 11.18 -23.83 4.47
N VAL A 13 10.40 -22.75 4.40
CA VAL A 13 9.72 -22.35 3.17
C VAL A 13 10.79 -21.77 2.25
N GLU A 14 11.05 -22.45 1.13
CA GLU A 14 11.91 -21.92 0.08
C GLU A 14 11.09 -20.93 -0.76
N VAL A 15 11.44 -19.65 -0.64
CA VAL A 15 10.84 -18.58 -1.43
C VAL A 15 11.53 -18.57 -2.79
N VAL A 16 11.09 -19.44 -3.70
CA VAL A 16 11.53 -19.43 -5.09
C VAL A 16 10.67 -18.44 -5.88
N ASP A 17 11.30 -17.45 -6.49
CA ASP A 17 10.70 -16.54 -7.49
C ASP A 17 9.56 -15.61 -6.99
N ALA A 18 9.52 -15.29 -5.69
CA ALA A 18 8.45 -14.45 -5.13
C ALA A 18 8.62 -12.94 -5.37
N THR A 19 9.75 -12.50 -5.90
CA THR A 19 10.00 -11.08 -6.19
C THR A 19 9.98 -10.87 -7.69
N LYS A 20 9.05 -10.04 -8.15
CA LYS A 20 8.89 -9.65 -9.56
C LYS A 20 9.09 -8.15 -9.70
N LEU A 21 9.62 -7.73 -10.84
CA LEU A 21 9.52 -6.33 -11.29
C LEU A 21 8.06 -6.03 -11.65
N ASP A 22 7.70 -4.75 -11.61
CA ASP A 22 6.38 -4.28 -12.03
C ASP A 22 6.07 -4.70 -13.47
N SER A 23 7.04 -4.59 -14.38
CA SER A 23 6.98 -5.05 -15.77
C SER A 23 6.79 -6.56 -15.96
N GLU A 24 7.01 -7.38 -14.92
CA GLU A 24 6.77 -8.83 -14.96
C GLU A 24 5.38 -9.21 -14.44
N VAL A 25 4.64 -8.24 -13.90
CA VAL A 25 3.27 -8.41 -13.42
C VAL A 25 2.32 -7.87 -14.49
N ALA A 26 1.57 -8.77 -15.12
CA ALA A 26 0.65 -8.39 -16.20
C ALA A 26 -0.66 -7.78 -15.69
N ASP A 27 -1.10 -8.14 -14.48
CA ASP A 27 -2.37 -7.73 -13.89
C ASP A 27 -2.23 -7.66 -12.36
N ALA A 28 -2.50 -6.49 -11.78
CA ALA A 28 -2.38 -6.25 -10.34
C ALA A 28 -3.51 -6.90 -9.51
N THR A 29 -4.58 -7.34 -10.17
CA THR A 29 -5.83 -7.83 -9.57
C THR A 29 -5.98 -9.34 -9.62
N ALA A 30 -5.22 -10.02 -10.48
CA ALA A 30 -5.35 -11.46 -10.72
C ALA A 30 -4.72 -12.37 -9.65
N GLN A 31 -4.03 -11.81 -8.65
CA GLN A 31 -3.35 -12.58 -7.60
C GLN A 31 -3.13 -11.76 -6.33
N ASN A 32 -2.82 -12.44 -5.22
CA ASN A 32 -2.40 -11.76 -3.99
C ASN A 32 -1.03 -11.12 -4.18
N LEU A 33 -0.91 -9.84 -3.85
CA LEU A 33 0.30 -9.06 -4.10
C LEU A 33 0.70 -8.21 -2.89
N ILE A 34 2.00 -8.03 -2.71
CA ILE A 34 2.56 -6.94 -1.90
C ILE A 34 3.35 -6.05 -2.85
N VAL A 35 2.81 -4.88 -3.15
CA VAL A 35 3.38 -3.93 -4.10
C VAL A 35 4.19 -2.89 -3.33
N ILE A 36 5.50 -2.85 -3.58
CA ILE A 36 6.44 -1.96 -2.88
C ILE A 36 6.87 -0.84 -3.82
N GLY A 37 6.69 0.40 -3.38
CA GLY A 37 7.05 1.61 -4.12
C GLY A 37 5.83 2.45 -4.51
N GLY A 38 6.08 3.75 -4.72
CA GLY A 38 5.05 4.70 -5.16
C GLY A 38 4.73 4.56 -6.65
N PRO A 39 3.57 5.09 -7.09
CA PRO A 39 3.09 4.96 -8.46
C PRO A 39 3.97 5.67 -9.50
N CYS A 40 4.82 6.60 -9.09
CA CYS A 40 5.77 7.28 -9.99
C CYS A 40 6.85 6.35 -10.56
N VAL A 41 7.14 5.23 -9.89
CA VAL A 41 8.27 4.34 -10.24
C VAL A 41 7.85 2.86 -10.31
N ASN A 42 6.58 2.56 -10.08
CA ASN A 42 6.04 1.20 -10.10
C ASN A 42 4.68 1.24 -10.80
N THR A 43 4.58 0.64 -11.99
CA THR A 43 3.36 0.68 -12.80
C THR A 43 2.20 -0.08 -12.16
N VAL A 44 2.47 -1.16 -11.41
CA VAL A 44 1.45 -1.92 -10.67
C VAL A 44 0.87 -1.08 -9.53
N ALA A 45 1.70 -0.27 -8.86
CA ALA A 45 1.21 0.67 -7.84
C ALA A 45 0.33 1.76 -8.44
N ALA A 46 0.67 2.26 -9.64
CA ALA A 46 -0.15 3.21 -10.38
C ALA A 46 -1.49 2.60 -10.77
N GLU A 47 -1.49 1.36 -11.29
CA GLU A 47 -2.71 0.63 -11.66
C GLU A 47 -3.65 0.45 -10.45
N LEU A 48 -3.12 0.03 -9.30
CA LEU A 48 -3.91 -0.09 -8.06
C LEU A 48 -4.53 1.25 -7.61
N LEU A 49 -3.85 2.37 -7.88
CA LEU A 49 -4.33 3.71 -7.57
C LEU A 49 -5.21 4.33 -8.69
N GLY A 50 -5.53 3.57 -9.74
CA GLY A 50 -6.38 4.05 -10.83
C GLY A 50 -5.64 4.92 -11.86
N ASN A 51 -4.32 4.79 -11.96
CA ASN A 51 -3.45 5.53 -12.87
C ASN A 51 -3.61 7.06 -12.75
N PRO A 52 -3.34 7.66 -11.57
CA PRO A 52 -3.48 9.09 -11.37
C PRO A 52 -2.56 9.88 -12.30
N ALA A 53 -3.03 11.04 -12.78
CA ALA A 53 -2.24 11.93 -13.62
C ALA A 53 -1.04 12.51 -12.86
N ASP A 54 -1.24 12.84 -11.57
CA ASP A 54 -0.16 13.17 -10.64
C ASP A 54 0.14 11.96 -9.75
N CYS A 55 1.30 11.33 -9.98
CA CYS A 55 1.72 10.16 -9.22
C CYS A 55 2.11 10.49 -7.76
N ALA A 56 2.29 11.76 -7.40
CA ALA A 56 2.53 12.17 -6.02
C ALA A 56 1.23 12.51 -5.28
N GLU A 57 0.08 12.47 -5.96
CA GLU A 57 -1.22 12.79 -5.36
C GLU A 57 -1.53 11.87 -4.17
N GLY A 58 -1.92 12.48 -3.05
CA GLY A 58 -2.19 11.77 -1.80
C GLY A 58 -0.93 11.29 -1.05
N PHE A 59 0.28 11.57 -1.53
CA PHE A 59 1.51 11.28 -0.78
C PHE A 59 2.04 12.54 -0.10
N THR A 60 2.21 12.48 1.22
CA THR A 60 2.77 13.58 2.02
C THR A 60 4.26 13.34 2.28
N PRO A 61 5.14 14.35 2.13
CA PRO A 61 6.55 14.23 2.49
C PRO A 61 6.77 13.73 3.91
N GLY A 62 7.68 12.76 4.09
CA GLY A 62 7.98 12.15 5.38
C GLY A 62 6.96 11.10 5.84
N LYS A 63 5.99 10.76 5.00
CA LYS A 63 5.00 9.72 5.27
C LYS A 63 5.05 8.61 4.23
N ALA A 64 4.58 7.44 4.66
CA ALA A 64 4.28 6.32 3.80
C ALA A 64 2.84 5.86 4.00
N ARG A 65 2.21 5.49 2.90
CA ARG A 65 0.85 4.95 2.85
C ARG A 65 0.92 3.44 2.69
N VAL A 66 0.13 2.74 3.50
CA VAL A 66 -0.12 1.31 3.36
C VAL A 66 -1.61 1.14 3.09
N LYS A 67 -1.95 0.53 1.96
CA LYS A 67 -3.35 0.38 1.54
C LYS A 67 -3.63 -1.02 1.04
N LEU A 68 -4.75 -1.58 1.46
CA LEU A 68 -5.29 -2.83 0.98
C LEU A 68 -6.30 -2.56 -0.13
N PHE A 69 -6.20 -3.33 -1.19
CA PHE A 69 -7.11 -3.34 -2.33
C PHE A 69 -7.72 -4.73 -2.42
N GLU A 70 -9.05 -4.78 -2.36
CA GLU A 70 -9.82 -6.00 -2.56
C GLU A 70 -10.13 -6.15 -4.05
N ASN A 71 -9.61 -7.21 -4.65
CA ASN A 71 -9.64 -7.49 -6.09
C ASN A 71 -10.41 -8.80 -6.33
N GLY A 72 -11.67 -8.82 -5.93
CA GLY A 72 -12.49 -10.04 -5.93
C GLY A 72 -12.00 -11.03 -4.86
N ASP A 73 -11.52 -12.20 -5.29
CA ASP A 73 -10.98 -13.24 -4.39
C ASP A 73 -9.53 -12.97 -3.93
N TYR A 74 -8.90 -11.91 -4.47
CA TYR A 74 -7.51 -11.56 -4.20
C TYR A 74 -7.39 -10.25 -3.43
N VAL A 75 -6.29 -10.10 -2.69
CA VAL A 75 -5.95 -8.86 -1.97
C VAL A 75 -4.56 -8.39 -2.37
N ALA A 76 -4.46 -7.12 -2.75
CA ALA A 76 -3.19 -6.45 -2.98
C ALA A 76 -2.91 -5.46 -1.85
N MET A 77 -1.70 -5.51 -1.28
CA MET A 77 -1.21 -4.54 -0.30
C MET A 77 -0.20 -3.62 -0.95
N LEU A 78 -0.54 -2.34 -1.09
CA LEU A 78 0.38 -1.29 -1.48
C LEU A 78 1.18 -0.80 -0.27
N VAL A 79 2.49 -0.66 -0.45
CA VAL A 79 3.42 -0.06 0.51
C VAL A 79 4.22 1.02 -0.20
N ALA A 80 3.77 2.27 -0.08
CA ALA A 80 4.30 3.39 -0.84
C ALA A 80 4.67 4.57 0.05
N GLY A 81 5.96 4.90 0.12
CA GLY A 81 6.46 6.12 0.73
C GLY A 81 6.54 7.28 -0.25
N TYR A 82 6.42 8.52 0.24
CA TYR A 82 6.76 9.69 -0.56
C TYR A 82 8.21 9.61 -1.08
N SER A 83 9.13 9.14 -0.22
CA SER A 83 10.50 8.83 -0.61
C SER A 83 10.83 7.33 -0.47
N GLY A 84 11.96 6.93 -1.04
CA GLY A 84 12.52 5.60 -0.83
C GLY A 84 12.90 5.32 0.62
N ALA A 85 13.20 6.35 1.43
CA ALA A 85 13.45 6.17 2.86
C ALA A 85 12.16 5.84 3.61
N ASP A 86 11.07 6.54 3.30
CA ASP A 86 9.75 6.34 3.90
C ASP A 86 9.20 4.95 3.53
N THR A 87 9.38 4.52 2.27
CA THR A 87 9.00 3.18 1.81
C THR A 87 9.73 2.08 2.58
N ARG A 88 11.05 2.25 2.83
CA ARG A 88 11.84 1.29 3.63
C ARG A 88 11.40 1.28 5.09
N LEU A 89 11.06 2.43 5.66
CA LEU A 89 10.53 2.50 7.02
C LEU A 89 9.21 1.73 7.11
N ALA A 90 8.27 1.98 6.20
CA ALA A 90 6.99 1.28 6.15
C ALA A 90 7.17 -0.24 6.06
N GLY A 91 8.02 -0.71 5.14
CA GLY A 91 8.33 -2.14 5.03
C GLY A 91 8.89 -2.73 6.33
N LYS A 92 9.77 -2.01 7.03
CA LYS A 92 10.30 -2.45 8.34
C LYS A 92 9.22 -2.45 9.43
N VAL A 93 8.32 -1.47 9.45
CA VAL A 93 7.23 -1.38 10.43
C VAL A 93 6.26 -2.53 10.23
N ILE A 94 5.88 -2.85 8.99
CA ILE A 94 5.03 -3.99 8.65
C ILE A 94 5.70 -5.31 9.07
N ALA A 95 6.98 -5.49 8.73
CA ALA A 95 7.67 -6.76 8.96
C ALA A 95 8.02 -7.03 10.43
N ASN A 96 8.24 -5.98 11.24
CA ASN A 96 8.83 -6.13 12.58
C ASN A 96 7.92 -5.65 13.72
N THR A 97 6.72 -5.13 13.44
CA THR A 97 5.80 -4.62 14.45
C THR A 97 4.37 -5.01 14.14
N ASN A 98 3.49 -4.95 15.14
CA ASN A 98 2.04 -5.10 14.95
C ASN A 98 1.31 -3.76 14.83
N LYS A 99 2.03 -2.63 14.67
CA LYS A 99 1.43 -1.28 14.70
C LYS A 99 0.39 -1.08 13.58
N VAL A 100 0.65 -1.61 12.39
CA VAL A 100 -0.28 -1.54 11.24
C VAL A 100 -1.55 -2.35 11.51
N THR A 101 -1.40 -3.59 11.96
CA THR A 101 -2.55 -4.43 12.32
C THR A 101 -3.34 -3.86 13.50
N ALA A 102 -2.66 -3.25 14.46
CA ALA A 102 -3.29 -2.63 15.63
C ALA A 102 -4.04 -1.34 15.29
N ALA A 103 -3.58 -0.57 14.30
CA ALA A 103 -4.31 0.58 13.78
C ALA A 103 -5.61 0.15 13.08
N GLY A 104 -5.57 -1.00 12.38
CA GLY A 104 -6.73 -1.57 11.70
C GLY A 104 -7.16 -0.77 10.46
N GLY A 105 -8.18 -1.29 9.76
CA GLY A 105 -8.71 -0.69 8.54
C GLY A 105 -7.99 -1.12 7.26
N MET A 106 -8.41 -0.55 6.14
CA MET A 106 -7.90 -0.85 4.80
C MET A 106 -6.80 0.12 4.35
N GLU A 107 -6.56 1.20 5.10
CA GLU A 107 -5.58 2.21 4.75
C GLU A 107 -5.02 2.85 6.01
N VAL A 108 -3.69 3.01 6.06
CA VAL A 108 -2.98 3.69 7.14
C VAL A 108 -1.82 4.53 6.61
N GLU A 109 -1.45 5.55 7.36
CA GLU A 109 -0.21 6.31 7.16
C GLU A 109 0.80 5.97 8.25
N ILE A 110 2.07 5.91 7.85
CA ILE A 110 3.23 5.65 8.68
C ILE A 110 4.19 6.83 8.56
N GLU A 111 4.58 7.40 9.68
CA GLU A 111 5.57 8.48 9.74
C GLU A 111 6.64 8.19 10.80
N GLY A 112 7.80 8.84 10.70
CA GLY A 112 8.92 8.69 11.62
C GLY A 112 10.24 8.42 10.89
N THR A 113 11.26 8.01 11.65
CA THR A 113 12.61 7.77 11.10
C THR A 113 13.12 6.35 11.35
N THR A 114 12.66 5.70 12.41
CA THR A 114 12.98 4.32 12.78
C THR A 114 11.71 3.55 13.16
N THR A 115 11.81 2.23 13.29
CA THR A 115 10.65 1.40 13.69
C THR A 115 10.16 1.70 15.11
N ALA A 116 11.04 2.23 15.98
CA ALA A 116 10.71 2.53 17.37
C ALA A 116 9.82 3.78 17.49
N ASP A 117 10.23 4.88 16.85
CA ASP A 117 9.50 6.16 16.80
C ASP A 117 8.38 6.19 15.75
N ALA A 118 8.28 5.17 14.89
CA ALA A 118 7.24 5.12 13.88
C ALA A 118 5.83 5.24 14.49
N VAL A 119 5.04 6.17 13.97
CA VAL A 119 3.62 6.34 14.31
C VAL A 119 2.79 5.81 13.16
N VAL A 120 1.75 5.05 13.48
CA VAL A 120 0.77 4.56 12.50
C VAL A 120 -0.58 5.16 12.83
N GLY A 121 -1.22 5.78 11.85
CA GLY A 121 -2.50 6.46 12.02
C GLY A 121 -3.39 6.34 10.79
N ALA A 122 -4.61 6.90 10.90
CA ALA A 122 -5.52 7.02 9.77
C ALA A 122 -4.89 7.86 8.64
N PRO A 123 -5.24 7.61 7.38
CA PRO A 123 -4.74 8.40 6.27
C PRO A 123 -5.18 9.86 6.41
N SER A 124 -4.30 10.78 6.00
CA SER A 124 -4.65 12.19 5.92
C SER A 124 -5.71 12.33 4.82
N ALA A 125 -6.90 12.86 5.17
CA ALA A 125 -7.98 13.04 4.22
C ALA A 125 -7.53 13.98 3.10
N VAL A 126 -7.43 13.46 1.88
CA VAL A 126 -7.45 14.29 0.68
C VAL A 126 -8.93 14.61 0.44
N GLU A 127 -9.32 15.87 0.58
CA GLU A 127 -10.69 16.27 0.30
C GLU A 127 -10.98 15.99 -1.19
N VAL A 128 -11.79 14.96 -1.43
CA VAL A 128 -12.25 14.59 -2.76
C VAL A 128 -13.23 15.69 -3.19
N MET A 129 -12.87 16.50 -4.20
CA MET A 129 -13.84 17.34 -4.89
C MET A 129 -14.85 16.42 -5.58
N GLU A 130 -16.04 16.30 -4.99
CA GLU A 130 -17.19 15.63 -5.59
C GLU A 130 -17.64 16.46 -6.80
N GLU A 131 -17.32 16.00 -8.02
CA GLU A 131 -17.86 16.58 -9.24
C GLU A 131 -19.31 16.12 -9.40
N VAL A 132 -20.24 16.93 -8.87
CA VAL A 132 -21.67 16.85 -9.17
C VAL A 132 -21.91 17.21 -10.63
N VAL A 133 -22.01 16.18 -11.49
CA VAL A 133 -22.49 16.34 -12.86
C VAL A 133 -24.02 16.33 -12.82
N ASP A 134 -24.62 17.51 -12.67
CA ASP A 134 -26.08 17.67 -12.80
C ASP A 134 -26.47 17.61 -14.28
N GLU A 135 -27.28 16.61 -14.60
CA GLU A 135 -27.90 16.33 -15.89
C GLU A 135 -28.94 17.42 -16.22
N VAL A 136 -28.64 18.33 -17.15
CA VAL A 136 -29.67 19.21 -17.74
C VAL A 136 -30.26 18.53 -18.98
N VAL A 137 -31.29 17.72 -18.76
CA VAL A 137 -32.30 17.41 -19.76
C VAL A 137 -33.35 18.51 -19.69
N GLU A 138 -33.35 19.43 -20.66
CA GLU A 138 -34.55 20.22 -20.96
C GLU A 138 -34.94 20.01 -22.42
N THR A 139 -36.13 19.42 -22.54
CA THR A 139 -36.86 19.05 -23.74
C THR A 139 -37.37 20.27 -24.51
N THR A 140 -37.30 20.13 -25.83
CA THR A 140 -38.01 20.92 -26.84
C THR A 140 -39.52 21.03 -26.57
N GLU A 141 -40.05 22.25 -26.68
CA GLU A 141 -41.42 22.53 -27.12
C GLU A 141 -41.40 23.46 -28.34
#